data_AF-A0A950E5F5-F1
#
_entry.id   AF-A0A950E5F5-F1
#
_cell.length_a   1.000
_cell.length_b   1.000
_cell.length_c   1.000
_cell.angle_alpha   90.00
_cell.angle_beta   90.00
_cell.angle_gamma   90.00
#
_symmetry.space_group_name_H-M   'P 1'
#
loop_
_entity.id
_entity.type
_entity.pdbx_description
1 polymer ?
#
loop_
_entity_poly.entity_id
_entity_poly.type
_entity_poly.pdbx_seq_one_letter_code
_entity_poly.pdbx_strand_id
1 'polypeptide(L)'
;MTSTAEETRMRRIGSALAVSLVVATLFGCTSPSGNSVLPVPAVRTYTAVGASDAVGVGAVQCPTAGVPPMPSPPSCPGGNGYVPMLAGMLTGPRAQVNLFDLGISGAVIGPDIQADTALCFGAPGNFITNELPVVNAQSNVVTIFAGGNDTNAIFSHVAIACGSCTPQQVATMITTDVTNFGHDYATLLG
;
A
#
# COMPACT_ATOMS: atom_id res chain seq x y z
N MET A 1 -62.45 -19.12 2.24
CA MET A 1 -62.97 -20.50 2.41
C MET A 1 -63.23 -21.01 0.99
N THR A 2 -62.53 -21.97 0.39
CA THR A 2 -61.72 -23.12 0.85
C THR A 2 -60.96 -23.69 -0.36
N SER A 3 -59.72 -24.17 -0.13
CA SER A 3 -59.05 -25.37 -0.74
C SER A 3 -58.85 -25.42 -2.27
N THR A 4 -57.73 -25.87 -2.86
CA THR A 4 -56.95 -27.09 -2.58
C THR A 4 -55.50 -26.99 -3.07
N ALA A 5 -54.59 -27.62 -2.33
CA ALA A 5 -53.27 -28.06 -2.76
C ALA A 5 -53.36 -29.39 -3.56
N GLU A 6 -52.19 -29.87 -4.03
CA GLU A 6 -51.93 -31.19 -4.67
C GLU A 6 -52.43 -31.34 -6.14
N GLU A 7 -51.72 -31.92 -7.11
CA GLU A 7 -50.67 -32.93 -7.09
C GLU A 7 -50.04 -33.07 -8.50
N THR A 8 -48.73 -33.34 -8.54
CA THR A 8 -48.08 -34.40 -9.36
C THR A 8 -48.16 -34.40 -10.90
N ARG A 9 -47.03 -34.05 -11.54
CA ARG A 9 -46.27 -34.86 -12.54
C ARG A 9 -45.06 -34.04 -13.00
N MET A 10 -43.85 -34.18 -12.47
CA MET A 10 -42.93 -35.33 -12.45
C MET A 10 -42.78 -36.06 -13.80
N ARG A 11 -41.81 -35.61 -14.60
CA ARG A 11 -40.87 -36.39 -15.45
C ARG A 11 -40.07 -35.39 -16.31
N ARG A 12 -38.76 -35.47 -16.53
CA ARG A 12 -37.65 -36.31 -16.04
C ARG A 12 -36.45 -35.86 -16.92
N ILE A 13 -35.24 -35.80 -16.33
CA ILE A 13 -33.94 -35.99 -17.01
C ILE A 13 -33.44 -34.77 -17.82
N GLY A 14 -32.23 -34.24 -17.66
CA GLY A 14 -31.02 -34.89 -17.17
C GLY A 14 -30.00 -33.92 -16.56
N SER A 15 -29.42 -34.42 -15.47
CA SER A 15 -28.01 -34.46 -15.12
C SER A 15 -27.03 -33.70 -16.02
N ALA A 16 -26.38 -32.68 -15.44
CA ALA A 16 -24.93 -32.57 -15.49
C ALA A 16 -24.45 -31.78 -14.25
N LEU A 17 -23.86 -32.50 -13.29
CA LEU A 17 -22.99 -31.95 -12.26
C LEU A 17 -21.86 -31.17 -12.96
N ALA A 18 -21.78 -29.87 -12.74
CA ALA A 18 -20.55 -29.11 -12.94
C ALA A 18 -19.99 -28.75 -11.56
N VAL A 19 -19.37 -29.73 -10.90
CA VAL A 19 -18.49 -29.47 -9.75
C VAL A 19 -17.26 -28.77 -10.32
N SER A 20 -17.28 -27.44 -10.34
CA SER A 20 -16.10 -26.65 -10.67
C SER A 20 -15.12 -26.74 -9.51
N LEU A 21 -14.17 -27.68 -9.64
CA LEU A 21 -13.01 -27.79 -8.77
C LEU A 21 -12.13 -26.56 -9.04
N VAL A 22 -12.26 -25.51 -8.22
CA VAL A 22 -11.33 -24.40 -8.20
C VAL A 22 -10.02 -24.92 -7.62
N VAL A 23 -9.12 -25.37 -8.50
CA VAL A 23 -7.72 -25.63 -8.15
C VAL A 23 -7.10 -24.27 -7.89
N ALA A 24 -7.04 -23.87 -6.63
CA ALA A 24 -6.20 -22.78 -6.17
C ALA A 24 -4.74 -23.22 -6.38
N THR A 25 -4.18 -22.91 -7.55
CA THR A 25 -2.75 -23.00 -7.77
C THR A 25 -2.08 -21.98 -6.86
N LEU A 26 -1.63 -22.45 -5.70
CA LEU A 26 -0.65 -21.78 -4.87
C LEU A 26 0.58 -21.53 -5.74
N PHE A 27 0.68 -20.34 -6.32
CA PHE A 27 1.97 -19.78 -6.72
C PHE A 27 2.73 -19.44 -5.44
N GLY A 28 3.16 -20.49 -4.72
CA GLY A 28 4.24 -20.35 -3.76
C GLY A 28 5.49 -19.97 -4.54
N CYS A 29 6.17 -18.90 -4.12
CA CYS A 29 7.47 -18.54 -4.63
C CYS A 29 8.37 -19.78 -4.60
N THR A 30 8.64 -20.38 -5.75
CA THR A 30 9.71 -21.38 -5.86
C THR A 30 11.01 -20.61 -5.78
N SER A 31 11.60 -20.54 -4.59
CA SER A 31 12.95 -20.02 -4.44
C SER A 31 13.86 -20.80 -5.40
N PRO A 32 14.55 -20.13 -6.33
CA PRO A 32 15.56 -20.81 -7.13
C PRO A 32 16.59 -21.38 -6.16
N SER A 33 16.80 -22.69 -6.19
CA SER A 33 17.92 -23.35 -5.52
C SER A 33 19.23 -23.03 -6.26
N GLY A 34 19.55 -21.74 -6.37
CA GLY A 34 20.84 -21.25 -6.78
C GLY A 34 21.61 -20.87 -5.53
N ASN A 35 22.70 -21.58 -5.25
CA ASN A 35 23.71 -21.20 -4.25
C ASN A 35 24.47 -19.93 -4.66
N SER A 36 23.77 -18.86 -5.05
CA SER A 36 24.36 -17.53 -5.10
C SER A 36 24.38 -17.00 -3.67
N VAL A 37 25.37 -17.45 -2.90
CA VAL A 37 25.73 -16.82 -1.63
C VAL A 37 26.41 -15.50 -1.98
N LEU A 38 25.64 -14.53 -2.48
CA LEU A 38 26.04 -13.14 -2.30
C LEU A 38 26.18 -12.95 -0.79
N PRO A 39 27.30 -12.42 -0.28
CA PRO A 39 27.44 -12.15 1.14
C PRO A 39 26.26 -11.29 1.57
N VAL A 40 25.41 -11.82 2.45
CA VAL A 40 24.41 -10.99 3.11
C VAL A 40 25.19 -9.89 3.82
N PRO A 41 24.94 -8.60 3.53
CA PRO A 41 25.64 -7.52 4.20
C PRO A 41 25.49 -7.70 5.70
N ALA A 42 26.61 -7.64 6.43
CA ALA A 42 26.60 -7.70 7.89
C ALA A 42 25.78 -6.54 8.50
N VAL A 43 25.60 -5.46 7.74
CA VAL A 43 24.72 -4.34 8.04
C VAL A 43 23.76 -4.12 6.87
N ARG A 44 22.46 -4.17 7.16
CA ARG A 44 21.41 -3.77 6.23
C ARG A 44 20.99 -2.35 6.54
N THR A 45 20.89 -1.53 5.50
CA THR A 45 20.32 -0.19 5.60
C THR A 45 18.94 -0.28 4.98
N TYR A 46 17.92 -0.16 5.82
CA TYR A 46 16.52 -0.32 5.46
C TYR A 46 15.84 1.03 5.52
N THR A 47 15.31 1.50 4.38
CA THR A 47 14.45 2.68 4.34
C THR A 47 13.00 2.29 4.07
N ALA A 48 12.08 2.77 4.90
CA ALA A 48 10.65 2.69 4.64
C ALA A 48 10.17 4.05 4.11
N VAL A 49 9.44 4.01 3.00
CA VAL A 49 8.70 5.13 2.41
C VAL A 49 7.22 4.80 2.50
N GLY A 50 6.39 5.77 2.88
CA GLY A 50 4.96 5.54 2.93
C GLY A 50 4.22 6.51 3.83
N ALA A 51 2.93 6.22 4.04
CA ALA A 51 2.10 7.08 4.87
C ALA A 51 1.96 6.58 6.32
N SER A 52 0.75 6.63 6.87
CA SER A 52 0.43 6.20 8.23
C SER A 52 0.76 4.74 8.52
N ASP A 53 0.72 3.87 7.50
CA ASP A 53 1.10 2.47 7.61
C ASP A 53 2.59 2.31 7.90
N ALA A 54 3.45 3.13 7.25
CA ALA A 54 4.89 3.13 7.49
C ALA A 54 5.19 3.63 8.91
N VAL A 55 4.61 4.78 9.27
CA VAL A 55 4.66 5.36 10.63
C VAL A 55 4.20 4.36 11.70
N GLY A 56 3.26 3.48 11.36
CA GLY A 56 2.65 2.53 12.28
C GLY A 56 1.52 3.14 13.11
N VAL A 57 0.69 4.02 12.53
CA VAL A 57 -0.51 4.55 13.22
C VAL A 57 -1.42 3.38 13.65
N GLY A 58 -1.85 3.39 14.92
CA GLY A 58 -2.61 2.29 15.52
C GLY A 58 -1.74 1.15 16.08
N ALA A 59 -0.43 1.24 15.90
CA ALA A 59 0.58 0.37 16.49
C ALA A 59 1.49 1.18 17.45
N VAL A 60 2.43 0.51 18.11
CA VAL A 60 3.55 1.15 18.78
C VAL A 60 4.48 1.67 17.69
N GLN A 61 4.48 2.98 17.54
CA GLN A 61 5.23 3.70 16.51
C GLN A 61 6.71 3.76 16.85
N CYS A 62 7.52 3.93 15.80
CA CYS A 62 8.90 4.34 15.98
C CYS A 62 8.98 5.83 16.30
N PRO A 63 9.75 6.27 17.32
CA PRO A 63 9.80 7.68 17.74
C PRO A 63 10.30 8.69 16.69
N THR A 64 10.58 8.25 15.47
CA THR A 64 11.40 8.96 14.47
C THR A 64 10.76 9.04 13.08
N ALA A 65 9.58 8.43 12.89
CA ALA A 65 8.82 8.60 11.67
C ALA A 65 8.26 10.04 11.65
N GLY A 66 8.78 10.90 10.77
CA GLY A 66 8.36 12.30 10.70
C GLY A 66 9.33 13.21 9.94
N VAL A 67 9.04 14.51 9.97
CA VAL A 67 9.82 15.56 9.30
C VAL A 67 10.53 16.43 10.35
N PRO A 68 11.88 16.57 10.31
CA PRO A 68 12.79 15.97 9.34
C PRO A 68 12.94 14.46 9.57
N PRO A 69 13.24 13.68 8.52
CA PRO A 69 13.47 12.24 8.65
C PRO A 69 14.68 12.01 9.55
N MET A 70 14.41 11.52 10.75
CA MET A 70 15.43 11.16 11.72
C MET A 70 15.71 9.67 11.57
N PRO A 71 16.98 9.22 11.59
CA PRO A 71 17.28 7.80 11.63
C PRO A 71 16.56 7.17 12.81
N SER A 72 15.76 6.14 12.55
CA SER A 72 15.16 5.39 13.63
C SER A 72 16.27 4.70 14.42
N PRO A 73 16.18 4.64 15.76
CA PRO A 73 17.11 3.81 16.50
C PRO A 73 17.09 2.39 15.91
N PRO A 74 18.24 1.71 15.78
CA PRO A 74 18.30 0.35 15.27
C PRO A 74 17.22 -0.51 15.93
N SER A 75 16.51 -1.28 15.10
CA SER A 75 15.37 -2.13 15.46
C SER A 75 14.15 -1.48 16.12
N CYS A 76 14.15 -0.16 16.34
CA CYS A 76 13.01 0.58 16.92
C CYS A 76 12.37 -0.18 18.11
N PRO A 77 13.06 -0.22 19.27
CA PRO A 77 12.70 -1.13 20.35
C PRO A 77 11.26 -0.93 20.84
N GLY A 78 10.45 -1.99 20.79
CA GLY A 78 9.05 -1.98 21.20
C GLY A 78 8.06 -1.58 20.10
N GLY A 79 8.54 -1.11 18.94
CA GLY A 79 7.70 -0.85 17.77
C GLY A 79 7.09 -2.14 17.22
N ASN A 80 5.80 -2.12 16.89
CA ASN A 80 5.09 -3.29 16.37
C ASN A 80 4.25 -3.01 15.12
N GLY A 81 4.48 -1.88 14.45
CA GLY A 81 4.05 -1.67 13.07
C GLY A 81 4.84 -2.55 12.08
N TYR A 82 4.43 -2.58 10.82
CA TYR A 82 5.08 -3.47 9.84
C TYR A 82 6.56 -3.10 9.63
N VAL A 83 6.91 -1.81 9.64
CA VAL A 83 8.28 -1.31 9.45
C VAL A 83 9.25 -1.87 10.52
N PRO A 84 9.03 -1.64 11.83
CA PRO A 84 9.90 -2.22 12.86
C PRO A 84 9.84 -3.75 12.90
N MET A 85 8.71 -4.38 12.56
CA MET A 85 8.64 -5.84 12.45
C MET A 85 9.55 -6.40 11.35
N LEU A 86 9.55 -5.79 10.15
CA LEU A 86 10.44 -6.18 9.07
C LEU A 86 11.92 -5.93 9.44
N ALA A 87 12.23 -4.81 10.09
CA ALA A 87 13.58 -4.54 10.60
C ALA A 87 14.03 -5.63 11.61
N GLY A 88 13.13 -6.08 12.49
CA GLY A 88 13.37 -7.18 13.41
C GLY A 88 13.62 -8.51 12.69
N MET A 89 12.85 -8.84 11.65
CA MET A 89 13.05 -10.06 10.85
C MET A 89 14.36 -10.05 10.04
N LEU A 90 14.80 -8.86 9.60
CA LEU A 90 16.05 -8.66 8.89
C LEU A 90 17.27 -8.67 9.82
N THR A 91 17.05 -8.50 11.12
CA THR A 91 18.09 -8.60 12.16
C THR A 91 18.33 -10.07 12.51
N GLY A 92 19.59 -10.45 12.65
CA GLY A 92 19.96 -11.81 13.05
C GLY A 92 21.36 -11.86 13.65
N PRO A 93 21.85 -13.06 14.04
CA PRO A 93 23.13 -13.22 14.72
C PRO A 93 24.35 -12.65 13.98
N ARG A 94 24.23 -12.42 12.67
CA ARG A 94 25.30 -11.90 11.80
C ARG A 94 24.86 -10.68 10.96
N ALA A 95 23.69 -10.12 11.24
CA ALA A 95 23.12 -9.02 10.47
C ALA A 95 22.48 -8.01 11.42
N GLN A 96 22.93 -6.76 11.36
CA GLN A 96 22.28 -5.62 12.01
C GLN A 96 21.50 -4.79 11.00
N VAL A 97 20.48 -4.08 11.45
CA VAL A 97 19.63 -3.24 10.60
C VAL A 97 19.67 -1.80 11.08
N ASN A 98 20.08 -0.90 10.20
CA ASN A 98 19.91 0.54 10.36
C ASN A 98 18.60 0.92 9.67
N LEU A 99 17.59 1.26 10.45
CA LEU A 99 16.26 1.62 9.96
C LEU A 99 16.12 3.13 9.76
N PHE A 100 15.58 3.52 8.62
CA PHE A 100 15.18 4.89 8.28
C PHE A 100 13.70 4.87 7.90
N ASP A 101 12.82 5.14 8.85
CA ASP A 101 11.39 5.30 8.58
C ASP A 101 11.12 6.75 8.16
N LEU A 102 10.84 6.96 6.87
CA LEU A 102 10.57 8.29 6.31
C LEU A 102 9.07 8.63 6.33
N GLY A 103 8.23 7.73 6.85
CA GLY A 103 6.80 7.80 6.61
C GLY A 103 6.15 9.10 7.11
N ILE A 104 5.23 9.63 6.32
CA ILE A 104 4.45 10.83 6.64
C ILE A 104 2.96 10.45 6.72
N SER A 105 2.40 10.42 7.94
CA SER A 105 0.97 10.11 8.11
C SER A 105 0.08 11.01 7.24
N GLY A 106 -0.76 10.40 6.39
CA GLY A 106 -1.64 11.12 5.48
C GLY A 106 -1.03 11.52 4.13
N ALA A 107 0.27 11.29 3.90
CA ALA A 107 0.90 11.61 2.63
C ALA A 107 0.36 10.75 1.47
N VAL A 108 0.38 11.35 0.27
CA VAL A 108 0.02 10.76 -1.03
C VAL A 108 1.29 10.52 -1.85
N ILE A 109 1.20 9.89 -3.02
CA ILE A 109 2.41 9.59 -3.80
C ILE A 109 3.00 10.86 -4.41
N GLY A 110 2.21 11.61 -5.16
CA GLY A 110 2.69 12.72 -5.96
C GLY A 110 2.14 14.09 -5.57
N PRO A 111 2.78 15.15 -6.10
CA PRO A 111 2.45 16.53 -5.78
C PRO A 111 1.13 17.00 -6.42
N ASP A 112 0.69 16.38 -7.52
CA ASP A 112 -0.57 16.68 -8.20
C ASP A 112 -1.78 16.21 -7.38
N ILE A 113 -1.82 14.95 -6.93
CA ILE A 113 -2.88 14.47 -6.01
C ILE A 113 -2.86 15.27 -4.69
N GLN A 114 -1.68 15.63 -4.20
CA GLN A 114 -1.55 16.52 -3.04
C GLN A 114 -2.20 17.88 -3.31
N ALA A 115 -2.01 18.45 -4.50
CA ALA A 115 -2.59 19.73 -4.88
C ALA A 115 -4.11 19.63 -5.09
N ASP A 116 -4.59 18.59 -5.77
CA ASP A 116 -6.01 18.37 -6.08
C ASP A 116 -6.87 18.20 -4.81
N THR A 117 -6.25 17.73 -3.72
CA THR A 117 -6.91 17.57 -2.43
C THR A 117 -6.71 18.69 -1.43
N ALA A 118 -5.94 19.73 -1.78
CA ALA A 118 -5.63 20.84 -0.88
C ALA A 118 -6.89 21.58 -0.38
N LEU A 119 -7.97 21.58 -1.17
CA LEU A 119 -9.25 22.20 -0.81
C LEU A 119 -10.15 21.31 0.07
N CYS A 120 -9.77 20.05 0.31
CA CYS A 120 -10.54 19.09 1.10
C CYS A 120 -9.89 18.87 2.48
N PHE A 121 -9.27 17.71 2.70
CA PHE A 121 -8.54 17.41 3.92
C PHE A 121 -7.05 17.73 3.81
N GLY A 122 -6.53 17.86 2.57
CA GLY A 122 -5.12 18.08 2.25
C GLY A 122 -4.22 16.92 2.64
N ALA A 123 -3.25 16.59 1.78
CA ALA A 123 -2.14 15.73 2.18
C ALA A 123 -1.01 16.59 2.79
N PRO A 124 -0.44 16.21 3.95
CA PRO A 124 0.63 16.96 4.60
C PRO A 124 1.97 16.89 3.85
N GLY A 125 2.09 15.99 2.87
CA GLY A 125 3.26 15.82 2.02
C GLY A 125 2.99 14.79 0.93
N ASN A 126 3.99 14.56 0.09
CA ASN A 126 3.99 13.50 -0.90
C ASN A 126 5.33 12.76 -0.96
N PHE A 127 5.29 11.51 -1.41
CA PHE A 127 6.46 10.64 -1.41
C PHE A 127 7.54 11.16 -2.36
N ILE A 128 7.16 11.56 -3.58
CA ILE A 128 8.10 11.98 -4.63
C ILE A 128 8.93 13.20 -4.21
N THR A 129 8.33 14.14 -3.49
CA THR A 129 8.96 15.42 -3.14
C THR A 129 9.55 15.40 -1.74
N ASN A 130 8.94 14.70 -0.79
CA ASN A 130 9.30 14.79 0.63
C ASN A 130 10.09 13.58 1.14
N GLU A 131 9.86 12.38 0.61
CA GLU A 131 10.47 11.14 1.12
C GLU A 131 11.55 10.59 0.18
N LEU A 132 11.27 10.50 -1.13
CA LEU A 132 12.21 9.95 -2.10
C LEU A 132 13.56 10.67 -2.15
N PRO A 133 13.65 12.02 -2.13
CA PRO A 133 14.94 12.70 -2.24
C PRO A 133 15.88 12.47 -1.05
N VAL A 134 15.34 11.94 0.05
CA VAL A 134 16.04 11.71 1.31
C VAL A 134 16.18 10.22 1.64
N VAL A 135 15.78 9.33 0.72
CA VAL A 135 16.12 7.91 0.80
C VAL A 135 17.64 7.76 0.88
N ASN A 136 18.11 7.01 1.87
CA ASN A 136 19.53 6.85 2.11
C ASN A 136 20.20 6.14 0.92
N ALA A 137 21.23 6.76 0.34
CA ALA A 137 21.95 6.22 -0.81
C ALA A 137 22.62 4.85 -0.55
N GLN A 138 22.80 4.47 0.72
CA GLN A 138 23.33 3.18 1.14
C GLN A 138 22.23 2.14 1.40
N SER A 139 20.96 2.49 1.23
CA SER A 139 19.84 1.57 1.44
C SER A 139 19.94 0.36 0.50
N ASN A 140 19.91 -0.82 1.11
CA ASN A 140 19.92 -2.10 0.40
C ASN A 140 18.61 -2.88 0.63
N VAL A 141 17.69 -2.29 1.40
CA VAL A 141 16.28 -2.67 1.48
C VAL A 141 15.47 -1.38 1.44
N VAL A 142 14.49 -1.31 0.55
CA VAL A 142 13.52 -0.22 0.51
C VAL A 142 12.13 -0.83 0.46
N THR A 143 11.23 -0.39 1.33
CA THR A 143 9.80 -0.71 1.22
C THR A 143 9.02 0.55 0.93
N ILE A 144 7.99 0.40 0.10
CA ILE A 144 7.07 1.46 -0.26
C ILE A 144 5.67 0.94 0.04
N PHE A 145 4.93 1.63 0.90
CA PHE A 145 3.49 1.40 1.09
C PHE A 145 2.74 2.67 0.68
N ALA A 146 2.05 2.58 -0.45
CA ALA A 146 1.40 3.71 -1.13
C ALA A 146 -0.06 3.42 -1.50
N GLY A 147 -0.83 4.46 -1.82
CA GLY A 147 -2.10 4.36 -2.54
C GLY A 147 -3.38 4.50 -1.70
N GLY A 148 -3.33 4.22 -0.40
CA GLY A 148 -4.50 4.36 0.47
C GLY A 148 -5.01 5.79 0.55
N ASN A 149 -4.10 6.74 0.83
CA ASN A 149 -4.46 8.16 0.89
C ASN A 149 -4.78 8.73 -0.48
N ASP A 150 -4.12 8.27 -1.55
CA ASP A 150 -4.42 8.65 -2.92
C ASP A 150 -5.86 8.26 -3.28
N THR A 151 -6.29 7.06 -2.91
CA THR A 151 -7.69 6.62 -3.13
C THR A 151 -8.69 7.54 -2.42
N ASN A 152 -8.43 7.86 -1.15
CA ASN A 152 -9.27 8.78 -0.37
C ASN A 152 -9.24 10.21 -0.95
N ALA A 153 -8.10 10.60 -1.50
CA ALA A 153 -7.86 11.89 -2.11
C ALA A 153 -8.69 12.06 -3.39
N ILE A 154 -8.61 11.10 -4.31
CA ILE A 154 -9.40 11.06 -5.54
C ILE A 154 -10.90 11.08 -5.23
N PHE A 155 -11.33 10.25 -4.27
CA PHE A 155 -12.73 10.28 -3.83
C PHE A 155 -13.14 11.67 -3.32
N SER A 156 -12.32 12.29 -2.47
CA SER A 156 -12.61 13.60 -1.89
C SER A 156 -12.67 14.69 -2.96
N HIS A 157 -11.72 14.69 -3.89
CA HIS A 157 -11.69 15.64 -5.01
C HIS A 157 -12.98 15.56 -5.83
N VAL A 158 -13.41 14.35 -6.21
CA VAL A 158 -14.65 14.14 -6.97
C VAL A 158 -15.89 14.48 -6.15
N ALA A 159 -15.99 14.03 -4.90
CA ALA A 159 -17.18 14.19 -4.09
C ALA A 159 -17.38 15.63 -3.57
N ILE A 160 -16.29 16.34 -3.27
CA ILE A 160 -16.34 17.67 -2.62
C ILE A 160 -16.17 18.78 -3.65
N ALA A 161 -15.19 18.68 -4.55
CA ALA A 161 -14.93 19.75 -5.53
C ALA A 161 -15.94 19.75 -6.69
N CYS A 162 -16.65 18.65 -6.91
CA CYS A 162 -17.55 18.45 -8.06
C CYS A 162 -19.05 18.46 -7.70
N GLY A 163 -19.45 19.13 -6.61
CA GLY A 163 -20.83 19.06 -6.07
C GLY A 163 -21.97 19.45 -7.04
N SER A 164 -21.65 20.13 -8.16
CA SER A 164 -22.60 20.51 -9.22
C SER A 164 -22.18 20.08 -10.62
N CYS A 165 -21.25 19.14 -10.73
CA CYS A 165 -20.75 18.65 -12.00
C CYS A 165 -21.76 17.79 -12.77
N THR A 166 -21.65 17.83 -14.09
CA THR A 166 -22.28 16.86 -14.97
C THR A 166 -21.60 15.49 -14.85
N PRO A 167 -22.29 14.38 -15.22
CA PRO A 167 -21.67 13.06 -15.25
C PRO A 167 -20.39 12.99 -16.10
N GLN A 168 -20.32 13.76 -17.19
CA GLN A 168 -19.14 13.80 -18.05
C GLN A 168 -17.94 14.47 -17.37
N GLN A 169 -18.17 15.54 -16.59
CA GLN A 169 -17.12 16.21 -15.82
C GLN A 169 -16.57 15.28 -14.74
N VAL A 170 -17.45 14.58 -14.01
CA VAL A 170 -17.05 13.58 -13.02
C VAL A 170 -16.19 12.48 -13.65
N ALA A 171 -16.62 11.93 -14.79
CA ALA A 171 -15.86 10.90 -15.50
C ALA A 171 -14.47 11.41 -15.95
N THR A 172 -14.39 12.66 -16.39
CA THR A 172 -13.13 13.29 -16.80
C THR A 172 -12.19 13.48 -15.61
N MET A 173 -12.69 13.93 -14.46
CA MET A 173 -11.91 14.08 -13.24
C MET A 173 -11.38 12.73 -12.74
N ILE A 174 -12.23 11.72 -12.60
CA ILE A 174 -11.81 10.37 -12.20
C ILE A 174 -10.72 9.84 -13.14
N THR A 175 -10.89 10.02 -14.45
CA THR A 175 -9.90 9.56 -15.44
C THR A 175 -8.56 10.28 -15.26
N THR A 176 -8.60 11.59 -15.02
CA THR A 176 -7.39 12.41 -14.80
C THR A 176 -6.68 11.98 -13.52
N ASP A 177 -7.40 11.92 -12.42
CA ASP A 177 -6.90 11.57 -11.09
C ASP A 177 -6.28 10.15 -11.06
N VAL A 178 -6.93 9.17 -11.69
CA VAL A 178 -6.41 7.80 -11.77
C VAL A 178 -5.18 7.71 -12.69
N THR A 179 -5.14 8.52 -13.75
CA THR A 179 -3.98 8.59 -14.66
C THR A 179 -2.79 9.20 -13.93
N ASN A 180 -3.01 10.28 -13.20
CA ASN A 180 -2.04 10.95 -12.33
C ASN A 180 -1.48 9.98 -11.28
N PHE A 181 -2.36 9.27 -10.55
CA PHE A 181 -1.94 8.22 -9.63
C PHE A 181 -1.02 7.17 -10.29
N GLY A 182 -1.37 6.72 -11.49
CA GLY A 182 -0.55 5.77 -12.24
C GLY A 182 0.82 6.34 -12.64
N HIS A 183 0.88 7.61 -13.05
CA HIS A 183 2.13 8.30 -13.39
C HIS A 183 3.03 8.52 -12.19
N ASP A 184 2.46 8.91 -11.06
CA ASP A 184 3.17 9.06 -9.80
C ASP A 184 3.74 7.73 -9.33
N TYR A 185 2.94 6.66 -9.39
CA TYR A 185 3.39 5.33 -9.02
C TYR A 185 4.52 4.84 -9.94
N ALA A 186 4.44 5.12 -11.25
CA ALA A 186 5.54 4.82 -12.17
C ALA A 186 6.80 5.62 -11.82
N THR A 187 6.67 6.93 -11.56
CA THR A 187 7.77 7.80 -11.15
C THR A 187 8.45 7.33 -9.86
N LEU A 188 7.65 6.83 -8.91
CA LEU A 188 8.13 6.27 -7.64
C LEU A 188 9.00 5.02 -7.83
N LEU A 189 8.77 4.23 -8.89
CA LEU A 189 9.48 2.98 -9.16
C LEU A 189 10.71 3.12 -10.06
N GLY A 190 10.85 4.23 -10.80
CA GLY A 190 11.95 4.47 -11.76
C GLY A 190 11.65 3.97 -13.16
#